data_AF-A0A2E6LR30-F1
#
_entry.id   AF-A0A2E6LR30-F1
#
_cell.length_a   1.000
_cell.length_b   1.000
_cell.length_c   1.000
_cell.angle_alpha   90.00
_cell.angle_beta   90.00
_cell.angle_gamma   90.00
#
_symmetry.space_group_name_H-M   'P 1'
#
loop_
_entity.id
_entity.type
_entity.pdbx_description
1 polymer ?
#
loop_
_entity_poly.entity_id
_entity_poly.type
_entity_poly.pdbx_seq_one_letter_code
_entity_poly.pdbx_strand_id
1 'polypeptide(L)'
;MSVFDVFDKHLGETDADKQAMETERLIVNVTESLLTEMRHQDVTKTELARRLGKSKSFITSTLAGSRNMTLKTLSRIAYALGLRVQIKIERLAHHPSRKQRHQNIVFANFGQDSEDVVTSNAGTNARVAAQ
;
A
#
# COMPACT_ATOMS: atom_id res chain seq x y z
N MET A 1 19.55 -4.62 -17.46
CA MET A 1 19.14 -5.60 -16.44
C MET A 1 19.58 -5.04 -15.11
N SER A 2 18.63 -4.51 -14.34
CA SER A 2 18.88 -4.00 -13.01
C SER A 2 19.27 -5.16 -12.08
N VAL A 3 20.11 -4.91 -11.06
CA VAL A 3 20.31 -5.85 -9.95
C VAL A 3 18.95 -6.30 -9.39
N PHE A 4 17.96 -5.40 -9.39
CA PHE A 4 16.60 -5.69 -8.98
C PHE A 4 15.85 -6.65 -9.93
N ASP A 5 16.13 -6.63 -11.24
CA ASP A 5 15.52 -7.57 -12.21
C ASP A 5 16.04 -9.01 -12.00
N VAL A 6 17.27 -9.14 -11.48
CA VAL A 6 17.87 -10.44 -11.15
C VAL A 6 17.28 -11.00 -9.86
N PHE A 7 16.99 -10.14 -8.87
CA PHE A 7 16.29 -10.53 -7.64
C PHE A 7 14.83 -10.93 -7.87
N ASP A 8 14.14 -10.29 -8.81
CA ASP A 8 12.72 -10.52 -9.10
C ASP A 8 12.45 -11.87 -9.79
N LYS A 9 13.47 -12.46 -10.43
CA LYS A 9 13.28 -13.61 -11.33
C LYS A 9 13.13 -14.96 -10.61
N HIS A 10 13.36 -15.06 -9.30
CA HIS A 10 13.46 -16.37 -8.61
C HIS A 10 12.79 -16.50 -7.24
N LEU A 11 12.12 -15.50 -6.67
CA LEU A 11 11.60 -15.62 -5.29
C LEU A 11 10.23 -14.94 -5.12
N GLY A 12 9.29 -15.68 -4.52
CA GLY A 12 8.01 -15.15 -4.03
C GLY A 12 6.78 -15.94 -4.46
N GLU A 13 6.67 -17.20 -4.04
CA GLU A 13 5.50 -18.03 -4.35
C GLU A 13 4.25 -17.58 -3.57
N THR A 14 4.42 -17.00 -2.38
CA THR A 14 3.31 -16.56 -1.50
C THR A 14 3.18 -15.04 -1.42
N ASP A 15 2.00 -14.56 -1.00
CA ASP A 15 1.79 -13.12 -0.72
C ASP A 15 2.63 -12.63 0.47
N ALA A 16 2.94 -13.51 1.42
CA ALA A 16 3.83 -13.19 2.55
C ALA A 16 5.26 -12.93 2.07
N ASP A 17 5.77 -13.72 1.12
CA ASP A 17 7.10 -13.54 0.54
C ASP A 17 7.17 -12.22 -0.23
N LYS A 18 6.15 -11.91 -1.04
CA LYS A 18 6.05 -10.65 -1.78
C LYS A 18 6.02 -9.44 -0.82
N GLN A 19 5.27 -9.54 0.28
CA GLN A 19 5.26 -8.50 1.31
C GLN A 19 6.64 -8.32 1.95
N ALA A 20 7.32 -9.42 2.29
CA ALA A 20 8.66 -9.39 2.86
C ALA A 20 9.67 -8.74 1.89
N MET A 21 9.58 -9.06 0.60
CA MET A 21 10.40 -8.45 -0.45
C MET A 21 10.18 -6.95 -0.56
N GLU A 22 8.93 -6.48 -0.58
CA GLU A 22 8.65 -5.04 -0.63
C GLU A 22 9.11 -4.30 0.64
N THR A 23 9.06 -4.98 1.79
CA THR A 23 9.61 -4.45 3.04
C THR A 23 11.13 -4.31 2.96
N GLU A 24 11.83 -5.36 2.52
CA GLU A 24 13.29 -5.35 2.40
C GLU A 24 13.75 -4.34 1.34
N ARG A 25 13.04 -4.27 0.20
CA ARG A 25 13.28 -3.28 -0.85
C ARG A 25 13.26 -1.86 -0.29
N LEU A 26 12.25 -1.50 0.49
CA LEU A 26 12.17 -0.17 1.09
C LEU A 26 13.30 0.10 2.07
N ILE A 27 13.59 -0.86 2.96
CA ILE A 27 14.65 -0.74 3.96
C ILE A 27 16.00 -0.52 3.28
N VAL A 28 16.38 -1.38 2.33
CA VAL A 28 17.65 -1.31 1.59
C VAL A 28 17.76 0.00 0.82
N ASN A 29 16.72 0.39 0.08
CA ASN A 29 16.75 1.62 -0.71
C ASN A 29 16.96 2.85 0.17
N VAL A 30 16.28 2.92 1.32
CA VAL A 30 16.41 4.05 2.24
C VAL A 30 17.78 4.06 2.91
N THR A 31 18.27 2.92 3.43
CA THR A 31 19.57 2.87 4.11
C THR A 31 20.73 3.13 3.15
N GLU A 32 20.70 2.58 1.94
CA GLU A 32 21.72 2.85 0.92
C GLU A 32 21.72 4.31 0.46
N SER A 33 20.54 4.93 0.34
CA SER A 33 20.46 6.37 -0.01
C SER A 33 21.14 7.23 1.07
N LEU A 34 20.90 6.94 2.35
CA LEU A 34 21.55 7.64 3.46
C LEU A 34 23.05 7.38 3.52
N LEU A 35 23.47 6.12 3.35
CA LEU A 35 24.89 5.75 3.34
C LEU A 35 25.64 6.37 2.17
N THR A 36 25.00 6.45 1.00
CA THR A 36 25.54 7.12 -0.19
C THR A 36 25.74 8.60 0.08
N GLU A 37 24.74 9.28 0.64
CA GLU A 37 24.89 10.69 0.98
C GLU A 37 25.98 10.92 2.03
N MET A 38 26.05 10.06 3.06
CA MET A 38 27.11 10.12 4.05
C MET A 38 28.50 10.00 3.40
N ARG A 39 28.67 9.14 2.39
CA ARG A 39 29.92 9.04 1.62
C ARG A 39 30.19 10.30 0.81
N HIS A 40 29.19 10.87 0.14
CA HIS A 40 29.35 12.11 -0.64
C HIS A 40 29.74 13.32 0.22
N GLN A 41 29.29 13.36 1.47
CA GLN A 41 29.57 14.44 2.41
C GLN A 41 30.74 14.14 3.38
N ASP A 42 31.46 13.03 3.20
CA ASP A 42 32.51 12.53 4.12
C ASP A 42 32.06 12.42 5.60
N VAL A 43 30.78 12.12 5.83
CA VAL A 43 30.19 11.99 7.16
C VAL A 43 30.34 10.56 7.68
N THR A 44 31.12 10.39 8.75
CA THR A 44 31.25 9.08 9.41
C THR A 44 30.02 8.73 10.27
N LYS A 45 29.80 7.45 10.54
CA LYS A 45 28.75 6.99 11.49
C LYS A 45 28.94 7.58 12.90
N THR A 46 30.19 7.79 13.33
CA THR A 46 30.50 8.42 14.62
C THR A 46 30.09 9.89 14.62
N GLU A 47 30.39 10.61 13.55
CA GLU A 47 30.00 12.01 13.38
C GLU A 47 28.48 12.17 13.32
N LEU A 48 27.78 11.32 12.55
CA LEU A 48 26.31 11.33 12.53
C LEU A 48 25.71 11.05 13.91
N ALA A 49 26.29 10.14 14.68
CA ALA A 49 25.87 9.86 16.05
C ALA A 49 26.00 11.11 16.94
N ARG A 50 27.11 11.84 16.81
CA ARG A 50 27.36 13.11 17.51
C ARG A 50 26.32 14.17 17.12
N ARG A 51 26.06 14.36 15.82
CA ARG A 51 25.04 15.32 15.31
C ARG A 51 23.64 15.04 15.88
N LEU A 52 23.32 13.76 16.10
CA LEU A 52 21.99 13.33 16.56
C LEU A 52 21.84 13.20 18.08
N GLY A 53 22.94 13.32 18.85
CA GLY A 53 22.97 13.02 20.28
C GLY A 53 22.64 11.55 20.57
N LYS A 54 23.18 10.62 19.77
CA LYS A 54 22.95 9.17 19.87
C LYS A 54 24.25 8.39 19.97
N SER A 55 24.17 7.12 20.35
CA SER A 55 25.33 6.24 20.36
C SER A 55 25.71 5.78 18.96
N LYS A 56 27.01 5.51 18.73
CA LYS A 56 27.48 4.92 17.46
C LYS A 56 26.79 3.58 17.17
N SER A 57 26.57 2.76 18.20
CA SER A 57 25.85 1.48 18.08
C SER A 57 24.41 1.67 17.57
N PHE A 58 23.70 2.68 18.08
CA PHE A 58 22.37 3.04 17.57
C PHE A 58 22.40 3.39 16.08
N ILE A 59 23.36 4.20 15.64
CA ILE A 59 23.51 4.57 14.22
C ILE A 59 23.88 3.37 13.36
N THR A 60 24.86 2.57 13.77
CA THR A 60 25.29 1.38 13.03
C THR A 60 24.14 0.41 12.81
N SER A 61 23.40 0.08 13.87
CA SER A 61 22.27 -0.85 13.78
C SER A 61 21.07 -0.28 13.03
N THR A 62 20.85 1.04 13.07
CA THR A 62 19.80 1.71 12.28
C THR A 62 20.14 1.67 10.79
N LEU A 63 21.41 1.94 10.43
CA LEU A 63 21.86 1.95 9.03
C LEU A 63 22.17 0.55 8.47
N ALA A 64 22.24 -0.47 9.32
CA ALA A 64 22.43 -1.86 8.89
C ALA A 64 21.18 -2.47 8.25
N GLY A 65 20.02 -1.80 8.29
CA GLY A 65 18.77 -2.32 7.75
C GLY A 65 18.12 -3.46 8.55
N SER A 66 18.86 -4.10 9.46
CA SER A 66 18.36 -5.20 10.30
C SER A 66 17.22 -4.81 11.25
N ARG A 67 17.01 -3.51 11.47
CA ARG A 67 15.87 -2.97 12.20
C ARG A 67 15.12 -1.98 11.32
N ASN A 68 13.80 -2.17 11.22
CA ASN A 68 12.93 -1.15 10.65
C ASN A 68 13.04 0.13 11.48
N MET A 69 13.45 1.23 10.86
CA MET A 69 13.54 2.52 11.53
C MET A 69 12.20 3.27 11.41
N THR A 70 11.82 4.01 12.45
CA THR A 70 10.65 4.87 12.34
C THR A 70 10.88 5.99 11.33
N LEU A 71 9.81 6.49 10.70
CA LEU A 71 9.88 7.68 9.84
C LEU A 71 10.42 8.90 10.59
N LYS A 72 10.18 9.00 11.91
CA LYS A 72 10.75 10.04 12.77
C LYS A 72 12.28 9.92 12.85
N THR A 73 12.81 8.71 13.00
CA THR A 73 14.25 8.45 12.99
C THR A 73 14.86 8.80 11.64
N LEU A 74 14.24 8.33 10.55
CA LEU A 74 14.65 8.63 9.18
C LEU A 74 14.72 10.13 8.93
N SER A 75 13.66 10.87 9.26
CA SER A 75 13.60 12.32 9.10
C SER A 75 14.69 13.05 9.88
N ARG A 76 14.98 12.62 11.12
CA ARG A 76 16.07 13.20 11.93
C ARG A 76 17.44 12.96 11.31
N ILE A 77 17.71 11.74 10.82
CA ILE A 77 18.97 11.41 10.16
C ILE A 77 19.14 12.25 8.90
N ALA A 78 18.12 12.30 8.04
CA ALA A 78 18.14 13.11 6.82
C ALA A 78 18.41 14.58 7.14
N TYR A 79 17.70 15.14 8.13
CA TYR A 79 17.91 16.53 8.55
C TYR A 79 19.33 16.79 9.06
N ALA A 80 19.91 15.86 9.84
CA ALA A 80 21.30 15.98 10.31
C ALA A 80 22.36 15.89 9.19
N LEU A 81 21.96 15.41 8.01
CA LEU A 81 22.74 15.39 6.77
C LEU A 81 22.36 16.54 5.83
N GLY A 82 21.50 17.47 6.25
CA GLY A 82 21.04 18.57 5.39
C GLY A 82 20.08 18.15 4.27
N LEU A 83 19.44 16.99 4.40
CA LEU A 83 18.55 16.40 3.41
C LEU A 83 17.08 16.52 3.78
N ARG A 84 16.23 16.42 2.74
CA ARG A 84 14.78 16.23 2.87
C ARG A 84 14.37 14.88 2.31
N VAL A 85 13.56 14.14 3.06
CA VAL A 85 12.96 12.88 2.60
C VAL A 85 11.70 13.18 1.78
N GLN A 86 11.59 12.57 0.61
CA GLN A 86 10.38 12.54 -0.21
C GLN A 86 9.98 11.08 -0.45
N ILE A 87 8.69 10.77 -0.26
CA ILE A 87 8.16 9.40 -0.38
C ILE A 87 7.18 9.38 -1.54
N LYS A 88 7.32 8.38 -2.41
CA LYS A 88 6.37 8.07 -3.49
C LYS A 88 5.67 6.75 -3.19
N ILE A 89 4.35 6.71 -3.36
CA ILE A 89 3.53 5.52 -3.15
C ILE A 89 3.00 5.09 -4.51
N GLU A 90 3.17 3.81 -4.85
CA GLU A 90 2.80 3.24 -6.14
C GLU A 90 1.98 1.97 -5.95
N ARG A 91 1.20 1.60 -6.97
CA ARG A 91 0.44 0.34 -6.98
C ARG A 91 1.38 -0.79 -7.36
N LEU A 92 1.43 -1.85 -6.56
CA LEU A 92 2.12 -3.08 -6.93
C LEU A 92 1.44 -3.72 -8.14
N ALA A 93 2.23 -4.12 -9.15
CA ALA A 93 1.73 -4.69 -10.40
C ALA A 93 0.82 -5.92 -10.21
N HIS A 94 1.03 -6.68 -9.13
CA HIS A 94 0.32 -7.92 -8.83
C HIS A 94 -0.71 -7.80 -7.69
N HIS A 95 -1.05 -6.59 -7.22
CA HIS A 95 -2.04 -6.47 -6.14
C HIS A 95 -3.44 -6.79 -6.69
N PRO A 96 -4.15 -7.81 -6.16
CA PRO A 96 -5.52 -8.10 -6.56
C PRO A 96 -6.36 -6.86 -6.22
N SER A 97 -6.73 -6.13 -7.25
CA SER A 97 -7.51 -4.91 -7.10
C SER A 97 -8.94 -5.34 -6.82
N ARG A 98 -9.43 -5.01 -5.61
CA ARG A 98 -10.83 -5.04 -5.17
C ARG A 98 -11.78 -5.16 -6.37
N LYS A 99 -12.42 -6.33 -6.52
CA LYS A 99 -13.43 -6.63 -7.53
C LYS A 99 -14.24 -5.38 -7.86
N GLN A 100 -14.33 -5.08 -9.15
CA GLN A 100 -15.32 -4.23 -9.78
C GLN A 100 -16.69 -4.55 -9.14
N ARG A 101 -17.10 -3.73 -8.15
CA ARG A 101 -18.46 -3.82 -7.62
C ARG A 101 -19.33 -3.36 -8.78
N HIS A 102 -19.97 -4.31 -9.46
CA HIS A 102 -21.21 -4.02 -10.17
C HIS A 102 -22.10 -3.31 -9.15
N GLN A 103 -22.20 -1.99 -9.25
CA GLN A 103 -23.24 -1.27 -8.55
C GLN A 103 -24.52 -1.52 -9.35
N ASN A 104 -25.16 -2.67 -9.12
CA ASN A 104 -26.61 -2.70 -9.22
C ASN A 104 -27.10 -1.86 -8.04
N ILE A 105 -27.17 -0.54 -8.24
CA ILE A 105 -28.04 0.29 -7.41
C ILE A 105 -29.45 -0.13 -7.82
N VAL A 106 -30.00 -1.10 -7.09
CA VAL A 106 -31.44 -1.24 -7.00
C VAL A 106 -31.87 0.02 -6.26
N PHE A 107 -32.38 1.01 -7.00
CA PHE A 107 -33.15 2.08 -6.37
C PHE A 107 -34.35 1.41 -5.71
N ALA A 108 -34.31 1.38 -4.37
CA ALA A 108 -35.45 1.02 -3.57
C ALA A 108 -36.46 2.16 -3.67
N ASN A 109 -37.49 2.00 -4.48
CA ASN A 109 -38.69 2.83 -4.34
C ASN A 109 -39.54 2.22 -3.21
N PHE A 110 -39.27 2.68 -1.99
CA PHE A 110 -40.20 2.54 -0.88
C PHE A 110 -41.25 3.66 -0.96
N GLY A 111 -42.42 3.31 -1.53
CA GLY A 111 -43.76 3.69 -1.07
C GLY A 111 -44.21 5.16 -1.06
N GLN A 112 -45.09 5.48 -2.02
CA GLN A 112 -46.36 6.25 -1.97
C GLN A 112 -46.56 6.78 -3.40
N ASP A 113 -47.47 6.27 -4.23
CA ASP A 113 -48.90 6.05 -4.02
C ASP A 113 -49.45 4.80 -4.74
N SER A 114 -50.63 4.40 -4.28
CA SER A 114 -51.45 3.25 -4.62
C SER A 114 -51.97 3.20 -6.07
N GLU A 115 -52.24 1.95 -6.49
CA GLU A 115 -52.94 1.48 -7.72
C GLU A 115 -52.01 1.44 -8.96
N ASP A 116 -51.51 0.29 -9.41
CA ASP A 116 -52.31 -0.79 -10.00
C ASP A 116 -51.76 -2.18 -9.67
N VAL A 117 -52.56 -2.98 -8.95
CA VAL A 117 -52.39 -4.44 -8.90
C VAL A 117 -53.24 -5.03 -10.02
N VAL A 118 -52.61 -5.34 -11.15
CA VAL A 118 -53.17 -6.31 -12.10
C VAL A 118 -52.39 -7.61 -11.96
N THR A 119 -52.75 -8.38 -10.94
CA THR A 119 -52.48 -9.82 -10.95
C THR A 119 -53.59 -10.49 -11.75
N SER A 120 -53.29 -10.97 -12.95
CA SER A 120 -54.14 -11.94 -13.64
C SER A 120 -53.28 -13.12 -14.07
N ASN A 121 -53.38 -14.21 -13.31
CA ASN A 121 -53.01 -15.52 -13.77
C ASN A 121 -54.09 -16.52 -13.35
N ALA A 122 -54.61 -17.25 -14.34
CA ALA A 122 -55.52 -18.39 -14.29
C ALA A 122 -56.94 -18.12 -13.73
N GLY A 123 -58.03 -18.48 -14.42
CA GLY A 123 -58.23 -19.24 -15.64
C GLY A 123 -59.71 -19.59 -15.76
N THR A 124 -60.11 -20.00 -16.96
CA THR A 124 -61.20 -20.96 -17.19
C THR A 124 -62.62 -20.60 -16.69
N ASN A 125 -63.48 -20.36 -17.70
CA ASN A 125 -64.91 -20.64 -17.75
C ASN A 125 -65.93 -19.70 -17.07
N ALA A 126 -66.59 -18.96 -17.96
CA ALA A 126 -68.00 -19.15 -18.31
C ALA A 126 -69.09 -18.38 -17.56
N ARG A 127 -70.05 -17.94 -18.40
CA ARG A 127 -71.46 -17.62 -18.15
C ARG A 127 -71.75 -16.22 -17.60
N VAL A 128 -72.38 -15.36 -18.42
CA VAL A 128 -73.84 -15.16 -18.61
C VAL A 128 -74.09 -13.71 -18.19
N ALA A 129 -74.19 -12.80 -19.17
CA ALA A 129 -75.45 -12.27 -19.71
C ALA A 129 -76.03 -11.15 -18.84
N ALA A 130 -76.18 -9.97 -19.44
CA ALA A 130 -77.39 -9.12 -19.43
C ALA A 130 -77.00 -7.67 -19.75
N GLN A 131 -77.06 -7.30 -21.03
CA GLN A 131 -78.03 -6.34 -21.59
C GLN A 131 -77.83 -6.22 -23.09
#